data_AF-A0A9C7PPY2-F1
#
_entry.id   AF-A0A9C7PPY2-F1
#
_cell.length_a   1.000
_cell.length_b   1.000
_cell.length_c   1.000
_cell.angle_alpha   90.00
_cell.angle_beta   90.00
_cell.angle_gamma   90.00
#
_symmetry.space_group_name_H-M   'P 1'
#
loop_
_entity.id
_entity.type
_entity.pdbx_description
1 polymer ?
#
loop_
_entity_poly.entity_id
_entity_poly.type
_entity_poly.pdbx_seq_one_letter_code
_entity_poly.pdbx_strand_id
1 'polypeptide(L)'
;MRDTLKAALDTDHKGPKVIVASSECMLNRQRREKPVVNQTIAAGERVVKPRFGVDEDVCTGDHACIRLSGCPSLSLKTLDDPLRDDPVAHIDQSCVGCGNCGEVADAAGFVSFFFFGRVWCTTRAGSNGFRHRMTLGLIRILQRNRSRRVLGFEPG
;
A
#
# COMPACT_ATOMS: atom_id res chain seq x y z
N MET A 1 20.06 18.03 -11.60
CA MET A 1 19.28 18.61 -10.47
C MET A 1 20.17 18.98 -9.28
N ARG A 2 21.16 18.15 -8.89
CA ARG A 2 22.17 18.53 -7.88
C ARG A 2 22.92 19.82 -8.22
N ASP A 3 23.39 19.97 -9.46
CA ASP A 3 24.17 21.16 -9.84
C ASP A 3 23.32 22.43 -9.90
N THR A 4 22.06 22.32 -10.35
CA THR A 4 21.09 23.42 -10.30
C THR A 4 20.74 23.82 -8.86
N LEU A 5 20.70 22.87 -7.93
CA LEU A 5 20.51 23.16 -6.49
C LEU A 5 21.73 23.86 -5.89
N LYS A 6 22.95 23.42 -6.21
CA LYS A 6 24.19 24.07 -5.77
C LYS A 6 24.28 25.49 -6.30
N ALA A 7 24.11 25.67 -7.62
CA ALA A 7 24.08 26.99 -8.24
C ALA A 7 22.99 27.90 -7.65
N ALA A 8 21.82 27.34 -7.33
CA ALA A 8 20.79 28.08 -6.62
C ALA A 8 21.24 28.47 -5.21
N LEU A 9 21.85 27.59 -4.42
CA LEU A 9 22.29 27.93 -3.06
C LEU A 9 23.46 28.93 -3.05
N ASP A 10 24.37 28.83 -4.00
CA ASP A 10 25.63 29.61 -4.06
C ASP A 10 25.48 31.00 -4.71
N THR A 11 24.32 31.34 -5.27
CA THR A 11 24.08 32.66 -5.88
C THR A 11 23.81 33.77 -4.86
N ASP A 12 24.40 34.95 -5.04
CA ASP A 12 24.25 36.11 -4.13
C ASP A 12 22.94 36.93 -4.31
N HIS A 13 22.08 36.54 -5.25
CA HIS A 13 20.83 37.26 -5.51
C HIS A 13 19.89 37.23 -4.30
N LYS A 14 19.49 38.41 -3.81
CA LYS A 14 18.51 38.57 -2.73
C LYS A 14 17.09 38.38 -3.27
N GLY A 15 16.36 37.40 -2.72
CA GLY A 15 14.98 37.09 -3.08
C GLY A 15 14.69 35.59 -3.06
N PRO A 16 13.42 35.17 -3.24
CA PRO A 16 13.07 33.75 -3.28
C PRO A 16 13.69 33.08 -4.52
N LYS A 17 14.43 32.00 -4.31
CA LYS A 17 15.05 31.20 -5.37
C LYS A 17 14.11 30.08 -5.78
N VAL A 18 13.56 30.16 -7.00
CA VAL A 18 12.58 29.19 -7.53
C VAL A 18 13.27 28.25 -8.52
N ILE A 19 13.23 26.96 -8.23
CA ILE A 19 13.75 25.91 -9.12
C ILE A 19 12.56 25.22 -9.76
N VAL A 20 12.46 25.30 -11.09
CA VAL A 20 11.43 24.59 -11.86
C VAL A 20 12.02 23.30 -12.40
N ALA A 21 11.65 22.18 -11.81
CA ALA A 21 12.04 20.86 -12.29
C ALA A 21 11.01 20.34 -13.31
N SER A 22 11.45 20.12 -14.55
CA SER A 22 10.60 19.62 -15.65
C SER A 22 10.55 18.08 -15.74
N SER A 23 10.78 17.37 -14.64
CA SER A 23 10.54 15.93 -14.58
C SER A 23 9.03 15.65 -14.51
N GLU A 24 8.58 14.54 -15.09
CA GLU A 24 7.16 14.16 -15.02
C GLU A 24 6.70 14.06 -13.56
N CYS A 25 5.76 14.92 -13.18
CA CYS A 25 5.16 14.89 -11.86
C CYS A 25 4.22 13.69 -11.74
N MET A 26 4.36 12.88 -10.69
CA MET A 26 3.44 11.78 -10.39
C MET A 26 1.97 12.23 -10.33
N LEU A 27 1.70 13.48 -9.93
CA LEU A 27 0.35 14.04 -9.96
C LEU A 27 -0.19 14.18 -11.39
N ASN A 28 0.63 14.65 -12.32
CA ASN A 28 0.24 14.80 -13.73
C ASN A 28 0.02 13.43 -14.37
N ARG A 29 0.90 12.47 -14.09
CA ARG A 29 0.74 11.09 -14.54
C ARG A 29 -0.56 10.48 -14.01
N GLN A 30 -0.82 10.60 -12.72
CA GLN A 30 -2.06 10.11 -12.12
C GLN A 30 -3.31 10.78 -12.72
N ARG A 31 -3.27 12.08 -13.03
CA ARG A 31 -4.40 12.76 -13.69
C ARG A 31 -4.70 12.17 -15.08
N ARG A 32 -3.69 11.68 -15.79
CA ARG A 32 -3.85 11.02 -17.10
C ARG A 32 -4.33 9.57 -16.97
N GLU A 33 -3.73 8.81 -16.05
CA GLU A 33 -3.96 7.36 -15.94
C GLU A 33 -5.20 6.98 -15.12
N LYS A 34 -5.50 7.72 -14.02
CA LYS A 34 -6.62 7.38 -13.12
C LYS A 34 -7.97 7.32 -13.84
N PRO A 35 -8.33 8.23 -14.76
CA PRO A 35 -9.60 8.16 -15.47
C PRO A 35 -9.73 6.88 -16.31
N VAL A 36 -8.67 6.52 -17.04
CA VAL A 36 -8.64 5.31 -17.88
C VAL A 36 -8.75 4.06 -17.01
N VAL A 37 -7.98 4.00 -15.93
CA VAL A 37 -8.03 2.88 -14.96
C VAL A 37 -9.41 2.78 -14.30
N ASN A 38 -10.07 3.89 -14.00
CA ASN A 38 -11.41 3.86 -13.43
C ASN A 38 -12.46 3.37 -14.44
N GLN A 39 -12.30 3.70 -15.73
CA GLN A 39 -13.16 3.19 -16.80
C GLN A 39 -12.98 1.68 -17.00
N THR A 40 -11.74 1.17 -17.01
CA THR A 40 -11.48 -0.29 -17.13
C THR A 40 -11.98 -1.05 -15.90
N ILE A 41 -11.79 -0.50 -14.70
CA ILE A 41 -12.42 -1.04 -13.49
C ILE A 41 -13.95 -1.02 -13.63
N ALA A 42 -14.56 0.05 -14.12
CA ALA A 42 -16.01 0.10 -14.32
C ALA A 42 -16.51 -0.93 -15.36
N ALA A 43 -15.69 -1.23 -16.38
CA ALA A 43 -15.97 -2.22 -17.42
C ALA A 43 -15.91 -3.68 -16.92
N GLY A 44 -15.51 -3.92 -15.66
CA GLY A 44 -15.43 -5.27 -15.10
C GLY A 44 -14.06 -5.94 -15.23
N GLU A 45 -13.07 -5.23 -15.76
CA GLU A 45 -11.72 -5.77 -15.96
C GLU A 45 -10.92 -5.77 -14.64
N ARG A 46 -10.07 -6.79 -14.47
CA ARG A 46 -9.16 -6.86 -13.33
C ARG A 46 -7.96 -5.96 -13.59
N VAL A 47 -7.84 -4.90 -12.81
CA VAL A 47 -6.68 -4.00 -12.88
C VAL A 47 -5.74 -4.26 -11.70
N VAL A 48 -4.45 -4.38 -12.01
CA VAL A 48 -3.39 -4.47 -11.00
C VAL A 48 -2.93 -3.07 -10.62
N LYS A 49 -3.05 -2.72 -9.34
CA LYS A 49 -2.46 -1.50 -8.78
C LYS A 49 -1.17 -1.85 -8.05
N PRO A 50 -0.01 -1.36 -8.52
CA PRO A 50 1.25 -1.58 -7.83
C PRO A 50 1.25 -0.81 -6.51
N ARG A 51 1.73 -1.44 -5.45
CA ARG A 51 1.91 -0.83 -4.13
C ARG A 51 3.18 -1.36 -3.48
N PHE A 52 3.80 -0.53 -2.65
CA PHE A 52 4.84 -1.02 -1.76
C PHE A 52 4.22 -1.45 -0.44
N GLY A 53 4.82 -2.46 0.19
CA GLY A 53 4.50 -2.91 1.54
C GLY A 53 5.76 -2.92 2.39
N VAL A 54 5.54 -2.88 3.71
CA VAL A 54 6.58 -3.05 4.71
C VAL A 54 6.31 -4.35 5.45
N ASP A 55 7.35 -5.13 5.70
CA ASP A 55 7.29 -6.34 6.50
C ASP A 55 7.29 -5.99 8.00
N GLU A 56 6.17 -6.31 8.67
CA GLU A 56 5.97 -6.02 10.08
C GLU A 56 6.90 -6.87 10.98
N ASP A 57 7.25 -8.09 10.57
CA ASP A 57 8.11 -8.99 11.36
C ASP A 57 9.55 -8.52 11.39
N VAL A 58 10.00 -7.90 10.30
CA VAL A 58 11.35 -7.36 10.22
C VAL A 58 11.40 -6.01 10.93
N CYS A 59 10.44 -5.08 10.71
CA CYS A 59 10.48 -3.64 11.05
C CYS A 59 10.99 -3.27 12.46
N THR A 60 12.26 -2.85 12.60
CA THR A 60 12.91 -2.61 13.90
C THR A 60 12.70 -1.22 14.49
N GLY A 61 11.70 -0.46 14.04
CA GLY A 61 11.26 0.76 14.75
C GLY A 61 12.11 2.02 14.60
N ASP A 62 13.16 2.02 13.77
CA ASP A 62 14.04 3.19 13.56
C ASP A 62 13.42 4.25 12.64
N HIS A 63 12.39 3.88 11.87
CA HIS A 63 11.50 4.73 11.05
C HIS A 63 12.19 5.80 10.18
N ALA A 64 13.49 5.66 9.94
CA ALA A 64 14.28 6.61 9.16
C ALA A 64 13.75 6.72 7.73
N CYS A 65 13.16 5.64 7.21
CA CYS A 65 12.51 5.59 5.90
C CYS A 65 11.41 6.66 5.71
N ILE A 66 10.66 7.03 6.76
CA ILE A 66 9.63 8.07 6.71
C ILE A 66 10.28 9.42 6.42
N ARG A 67 11.33 9.75 7.18
CA ARG A 67 12.03 11.03 7.07
C ARG A 67 12.87 11.15 5.81
N LEU A 68 13.55 10.07 5.41
CA LEU A 68 14.43 10.06 4.24
C LEU A 68 13.63 10.07 2.93
N SER A 69 12.51 9.36 2.86
CA SER A 69 11.71 9.29 1.64
C SER A 69 10.74 10.47 1.47
N GLY A 70 10.25 11.05 2.58
CA GLY A 70 9.22 12.08 2.54
C GLY A 70 7.91 11.63 1.88
N CYS A 71 7.65 10.32 1.84
CA CYS A 71 6.47 9.76 1.19
C CYS A 71 5.20 10.09 1.99
N PRO A 72 4.20 10.79 1.41
CA PRO A 72 2.95 11.12 2.12
C PRO A 72 2.06 9.90 2.39
N SER A 73 2.37 8.75 1.79
CA SER A 73 1.64 7.49 1.98
C SER A 73 2.34 6.53 2.95
N LEU A 74 3.47 6.91 3.55
CA LEU A 74 4.22 6.09 4.50
C LEU A 74 4.01 6.68 5.91
N SER A 75 3.34 5.93 6.78
CA SER A 75 2.90 6.32 8.11
C SER A 75 3.28 5.24 9.15
N LEU A 76 2.84 5.40 10.40
CA LEU A 76 3.04 4.44 11.47
C LEU A 76 1.71 3.76 11.83
N LYS A 77 1.78 2.47 12.10
CA LYS A 77 0.66 1.65 12.58
C LYS A 77 1.08 0.92 13.85
N THR A 78 0.19 0.91 14.84
CA THR A 78 0.36 0.09 16.05
C THR A 78 0.06 -1.36 15.73
N LEU A 79 0.88 -2.27 16.22
CA LEU A 79 0.66 -3.71 16.08
C LEU A 79 -0.22 -4.21 17.24
N ASP A 80 -1.07 -5.19 16.97
CA ASP A 80 -1.95 -5.82 17.97
C ASP A 80 -1.22 -6.90 18.81
N ASP A 81 0.11 -6.96 18.74
CA ASP A 81 0.94 -7.92 19.48
C ASP A 81 1.28 -7.35 20.86
N PRO A 82 0.78 -7.95 21.97
CA PRO A 82 1.02 -7.46 23.33
C PRO A 82 2.50 -7.57 23.77
N LEU A 83 3.37 -8.23 23.00
CA LEU A 83 4.81 -8.31 23.28
C LEU A 83 5.63 -7.23 22.57
N ARG A 84 5.00 -6.40 21.72
CA ARG A 84 5.69 -5.44 20.89
C ARG A 84 5.11 -4.03 21.08
N ASP A 85 5.89 -3.18 21.73
CA ASP A 85 5.48 -1.82 22.06
C ASP A 85 5.76 -0.81 20.93
N ASP A 86 6.76 -1.08 20.09
CA ASP A 86 7.17 -0.15 19.04
C ASP A 86 6.24 -0.19 17.82
N PRO A 87 5.78 0.98 17.32
CA PRO A 87 4.95 1.03 16.13
C PRO A 87 5.75 0.63 14.88
N VAL A 88 5.05 0.13 13.88
CA VAL A 88 5.63 -0.36 12.63
C VAL A 88 5.34 0.62 11.50
N ALA A 89 6.30 0.80 10.59
CA ALA A 89 6.09 1.58 9.38
C ALA A 89 5.05 0.91 8.47
N HIS A 90 4.06 1.66 8.01
CA HIS A 90 2.93 1.17 7.24
C HIS A 90 2.70 2.04 6.00
N ILE A 91 2.30 1.42 4.90
CA ILE A 91 2.00 2.11 3.65
C ILE A 91 0.49 2.14 3.40
N ASP A 92 -0.06 3.34 3.31
CA ASP A 92 -1.49 3.57 3.14
C ASP A 92 -1.97 3.30 1.71
N GLN A 93 -3.29 3.17 1.56
CA GLN A 93 -3.94 2.87 0.28
C GLN A 93 -3.79 3.97 -0.78
N SER A 94 -3.32 5.16 -0.38
CA SER A 94 -2.99 6.28 -1.28
C SER A 94 -1.71 6.06 -2.06
N CYS A 95 -0.90 5.05 -1.70
CA CYS A 95 0.35 4.73 -2.38
C CYS A 95 0.12 4.42 -3.86
N VAL A 96 0.97 5.05 -4.69
CA VAL A 96 0.90 4.98 -6.15
C VAL A 96 2.03 4.18 -6.78
N GLY A 97 2.86 3.54 -5.95
CA GLY A 97 3.91 2.65 -6.43
C GLY A 97 5.08 3.35 -7.14
N CYS A 98 5.45 4.58 -6.72
CA CYS A 98 6.53 5.34 -7.38
C CYS A 98 7.95 4.80 -7.10
N GLY A 99 8.15 3.98 -6.06
CA GLY A 99 9.44 3.34 -5.78
C GLY A 99 10.44 4.14 -4.96
N ASN A 100 10.20 5.45 -4.72
CA ASN A 100 11.13 6.32 -4.00
C ASN A 100 11.48 5.80 -2.59
N CYS A 101 10.49 5.32 -1.82
CA CYS A 101 10.76 4.77 -0.49
C CYS A 101 11.56 3.46 -0.53
N GLY A 102 11.42 2.65 -1.58
CA GLY A 102 12.19 1.42 -1.76
C GLY A 102 13.64 1.71 -2.17
N GLU A 103 13.86 2.65 -3.08
CA GLU A 103 15.21 3.06 -3.50
C GLU A 103 15.99 3.69 -2.34
N VAL A 104 15.32 4.53 -1.55
CA VAL A 104 15.91 5.13 -0.35
C VAL A 104 16.21 4.08 0.72
N ALA A 105 15.32 3.11 0.90
CA ALA A 105 15.54 2.01 1.84
C ALA A 105 16.72 1.13 1.43
N ASP A 106 16.82 0.80 0.14
CA ASP A 106 17.94 0.03 -0.42
C ASP A 106 19.28 0.76 -0.25
N ALA A 107 19.32 2.05 -0.59
CA ALA A 107 20.50 2.88 -0.42
C ALA A 107 20.94 3.05 1.05
N ALA A 108 19.99 2.97 1.99
CA ALA A 108 20.25 3.05 3.43
C ALA A 108 20.55 1.68 4.08
N GLY A 109 20.52 0.58 3.31
CA GLY A 109 20.77 -0.78 3.82
C GLY A 109 19.57 -1.43 4.52
N PHE A 110 18.36 -0.86 4.40
CA PHE A 110 17.12 -1.38 4.98
C PHE A 110 16.43 -2.44 4.09
N VAL A 111 17.23 -3.29 3.43
CA VAL A 111 16.78 -4.15 2.32
C VAL A 111 15.72 -5.17 2.74
N SER A 112 15.71 -5.62 4.01
CA SER A 112 14.81 -6.68 4.47
C SER A 112 13.39 -6.22 4.78
N PHE A 113 13.08 -4.92 4.76
CA PHE A 113 11.79 -4.41 5.24
C PHE A 113 10.79 -4.10 4.13
N PHE A 114 11.23 -3.82 2.89
CA PHE A 114 10.35 -3.32 1.84
C PHE A 114 10.09 -4.38 0.77
N PHE A 115 8.83 -4.56 0.39
CA PHE A 115 8.44 -5.44 -0.73
C PHE A 115 7.51 -4.74 -1.71
N PHE A 116 7.51 -5.21 -2.96
CA PHE A 116 6.59 -4.76 -3.99
C PHE A 116 5.36 -5.66 -4.06
N GLY A 117 4.21 -5.13 -3.65
CA GLY A 117 2.91 -5.77 -3.71
C GLY A 117 2.10 -5.38 -4.94
N ARG A 118 1.19 -6.27 -5.35
CA ARG A 118 0.21 -6.02 -6.42
C ARG A 118 -1.19 -6.17 -5.84
N VAL A 119 -1.96 -5.07 -5.82
CA VAL A 119 -3.35 -5.09 -5.37
C VAL A 119 -4.27 -5.26 -6.57
N TRP A 120 -5.15 -6.25 -6.51
CA TRP A 120 -6.13 -6.51 -7.57
C TRP A 120 -7.41 -5.72 -7.30
N CYS A 121 -7.75 -4.78 -8.19
CA CYS A 121 -9.06 -4.14 -8.20
C CYS A 121 -9.96 -4.89 -9.17
N THR A 122 -10.98 -5.56 -8.66
CA THR A 122 -12.09 -6.11 -9.44
C THR A 122 -13.36 -5.37 -9.02
N THR A 123 -14.10 -4.81 -9.96
CA THR A 123 -15.51 -4.51 -9.73
C THR A 123 -16.23 -5.84 -9.56
N ARG A 124 -17.01 -5.95 -8.49
CA ARG A 124 -17.88 -7.10 -8.29
C ARG A 124 -19.02 -6.99 -9.31
N ALA A 125 -18.79 -7.49 -10.53
CA ALA A 125 -19.81 -7.57 -11.57
C ALA A 125 -21.05 -8.28 -10.99
N GLY A 126 -22.19 -7.60 -11.09
CA GLY A 126 -23.41 -7.82 -10.30
C GLY A 126 -24.18 -9.12 -10.52
N SER A 127 -23.56 -10.22 -11.00
CA SER A 127 -24.25 -11.51 -11.21
C SER A 127 -23.96 -12.57 -10.13
N ASN A 128 -23.11 -12.28 -9.14
CA ASN A 128 -22.69 -13.26 -8.13
C ASN A 128 -23.48 -13.27 -6.81
N GLY A 129 -24.47 -12.37 -6.64
CA GLY A 129 -25.25 -12.30 -5.39
C GLY A 129 -26.11 -13.55 -5.14
N PHE A 130 -26.76 -14.07 -6.19
CA PHE A 130 -27.62 -15.24 -6.08
C PHE A 130 -26.84 -16.52 -5.82
N ARG A 131 -25.77 -16.77 -6.60
CA ARG A 131 -24.87 -17.90 -6.39
C ARG A 131 -24.27 -17.88 -4.99
N HIS A 132 -23.81 -16.72 -4.53
CA HIS A 132 -23.24 -16.60 -3.18
C HIS A 132 -24.27 -16.89 -2.07
N ARG A 133 -25.53 -16.43 -2.23
CA ARG A 133 -26.63 -16.79 -1.31
C ARG A 133 -26.90 -18.29 -1.29
N MET A 134 -26.93 -18.94 -2.45
CA MET A 134 -27.12 -20.39 -2.54
C MET A 134 -25.97 -21.16 -1.88
N THR A 135 -24.72 -20.77 -2.17
CA THR A 135 -23.54 -21.40 -1.57
C THR A 135 -23.52 -21.25 -0.06
N LEU A 136 -23.86 -20.07 0.49
CA LEU A 136 -23.96 -19.85 1.93
C LEU A 136 -25.05 -20.72 2.58
N GLY A 137 -26.18 -20.91 1.92
CA GLY A 137 -27.23 -21.83 2.38
C GLY A 137 -26.74 -23.27 2.46
N LEU A 138 -26.02 -23.72 1.42
CA LEU A 138 -25.48 -25.07 1.32
C LEU A 138 -24.39 -25.35 2.37
N ILE A 139 -23.48 -24.38 2.57
CA ILE A 139 -22.47 -24.43 3.64
C ILE A 139 -23.14 -24.56 5.00
N ARG A 140 -24.20 -23.78 5.28
CA ARG A 140 -24.92 -23.82 6.56
C ARG A 140 -25.58 -25.20 6.80
N ILE A 141 -26.12 -25.84 5.76
CA ILE A 141 -26.69 -27.20 5.86
C ILE A 141 -25.59 -28.23 6.16
N LEU A 142 -24.48 -28.18 5.44
CA LEU A 142 -23.34 -29.09 5.64
C LEU A 142 -22.69 -28.91 7.01
N GLN A 143 -22.54 -27.66 7.47
CA GLN A 143 -22.06 -27.35 8.82
C GLN A 143 -23.02 -27.92 9.87
N ARG A 144 -24.35 -27.73 9.72
CA ARG A 144 -25.35 -28.28 10.66
C ARG A 144 -25.33 -29.81 10.72
N ASN A 145 -25.11 -30.48 9.59
CA ASN A 145 -24.96 -31.93 9.55
C ASN A 145 -23.64 -32.41 10.16
N ARG A 146 -22.55 -31.65 9.99
CA ARG A 146 -21.26 -31.94 10.63
C ARG A 146 -21.33 -31.76 12.15
N SER A 147 -21.92 -30.64 12.63
CA SER A 147 -22.14 -30.38 14.06
C SER A 147 -22.97 -31.46 14.75
N ARG A 148 -23.88 -32.12 14.01
CA ARG A 148 -24.67 -33.26 14.53
C ARG A 148 -23.86 -34.56 14.65
N ARG A 149 -22.76 -34.71 13.92
CA ARG A 149 -21.90 -35.91 13.94
C ARG A 149 -20.65 -35.73 14.79
N VAL A 150 -20.23 -34.50 15.05
CA VAL A 150 -19.14 -34.20 15.97
C VAL A 150 -19.73 -34.15 17.37
N LEU A 151 -19.46 -35.16 18.19
CA LEU A 151 -19.67 -35.09 19.64
C LEU A 151 -18.83 -33.91 20.16
N GLY A 152 -19.49 -32.85 20.59
CA GLY A 152 -18.82 -31.77 21.30
C GLY A 152 -18.30 -32.30 22.61
N PHE A 153 -16.99 -32.24 22.82
CA PHE A 153 -16.46 -32.21 24.18
C PHE A 153 -16.90 -30.88 24.78
N GLU A 154 -17.82 -30.91 25.74
CA GLU A 154 -18.02 -29.78 26.64
C GLU A 154 -16.72 -29.59 27.44
N PRO A 155 -16.11 -28.40 27.46
CA PRO A 155 -15.10 -28.10 28.45
C PRO A 155 -15.82 -27.95 29.80
N GLY A 156 -15.56 -28.88 30.71
CA GLY A 156 -15.89 -28.72 32.13
C GLY A 156 -15.03 -27.68 32.81
#